data_AF-A0A0Q2U3T7-F1
#
_entry.id   AF-A0A0Q2U3T7-F1
#
_cell.length_a   1.000
_cell.length_b   1.000
_cell.length_c   1.000
_cell.angle_alpha   90.00
_cell.angle_beta   90.00
_cell.angle_gamma   90.00
#
_symmetry.space_group_name_H-M   'P 1'
#
loop_
_entity.id
_entity.type
_entity.pdbx_description
1 polymer ?
#
loop_
_entity_poly.entity_id
_entity_poly.type
_entity_poly.pdbx_seq_one_letter_code
_entity_poly.pdbx_strand_id
1 'polypeptide(L)'
;MISSVPAVIAWPVIVTMAVLLVGRYWLCRTNSYDTYYNNLMAFVLVAQLLREGSVEDILSRGALMSPTTAQQMAFVAMVFASTELIGFTMLWNGLPPEQARRQHRYYRAAAIISCICFLVAATRARLAGQTLEVSGGWDAIWAWVFYLIILLVMAARFVWMFANELKRASNRRERLLAASGLTLGTMTALGCLEALISALTDQLGWTSTVMFRLWLHGFEYFGIAVFVYVLGAIPLVVRLLSRLGLDPVSRSSRKLQPLWRAMTSVVPESRFNIEQVDPGGRITTLALHQTVIEIRDAFLRLRPYFGEVDPREVATFLSTHSVPTRRCGAATQAFQLACAARARSAGLTPKSPSAVTVLGSPSTTLDGEVAALVKVAKWWTLAWAATQRRTAPIPSTKAGTPA
;
A
#
# COMPACT_ATOMS: atom_id res chain seq x y z
N MET A 1 21.14 3.48 31.12
CA MET A 1 22.17 2.70 30.38
C MET A 1 22.43 3.35 29.03
N ILE A 2 23.50 2.99 28.30
CA ILE A 2 23.86 3.65 27.03
C ILE A 2 22.84 3.22 25.97
N SER A 3 21.95 4.13 25.56
CA SER A 3 21.15 3.94 24.35
C SER A 3 22.12 3.68 23.19
N SER A 4 21.95 2.56 22.50
CA SER A 4 22.82 2.16 21.39
C SER A 4 22.77 3.17 20.22
N VAL A 5 21.74 4.01 20.20
CA VAL A 5 21.52 5.07 19.23
C VAL A 5 21.57 6.43 19.95
N PRO A 6 22.31 7.43 19.44
CA PRO A 6 22.32 8.76 20.01
C PRO A 6 20.90 9.35 20.10
N ALA A 7 20.57 10.00 21.23
CA ALA A 7 19.25 10.57 21.49
C ALA A 7 18.79 11.55 20.37
N VAL A 8 19.74 12.27 19.77
CA VAL A 8 19.50 13.20 18.64
C VAL A 8 18.88 12.48 17.43
N ILE A 9 19.17 11.19 17.24
CA ILE A 9 18.63 10.36 16.15
C ILE A 9 17.39 9.59 16.62
N ALA A 10 17.40 9.07 17.85
CA ALA A 10 16.31 8.25 18.38
C ALA A 10 14.99 9.04 18.50
N TRP A 11 15.03 10.26 19.04
CA TRP A 11 13.82 11.06 19.28
C TRP A 11 13.04 11.43 18.01
N PRO A 12 13.67 11.94 16.92
CA PRO A 12 12.96 12.16 15.67
C PRO A 12 12.27 10.91 15.13
N VAL A 13 12.91 9.75 15.26
CA VAL A 13 12.35 8.47 14.83
C VAL A 13 11.15 8.09 15.69
N ILE A 14 11.26 8.15 17.01
CA ILE A 14 10.16 7.87 17.96
C ILE A 14 8.97 8.80 17.74
N VAL A 15 9.21 10.10 17.55
CA VAL A 15 8.15 11.09 17.25
C VAL A 15 7.46 10.75 15.93
N THR A 16 8.24 10.42 14.90
CA THR A 16 7.68 9.99 13.60
C THR A 16 6.84 8.73 13.75
N MET A 17 7.30 7.76 14.54
CA MET A 17 6.54 6.55 14.87
C MET A 17 5.21 6.90 15.55
N ALA A 18 5.22 7.75 16.58
CA ALA A 18 4.01 8.18 17.26
C ALA A 18 3.00 8.86 16.31
N VAL A 19 3.47 9.76 15.43
CA VAL A 19 2.64 10.42 14.42
C VAL A 19 2.04 9.41 13.44
N LEU A 20 2.84 8.45 12.94
CA LEU A 20 2.36 7.40 12.04
C LEU A 20 1.30 6.51 12.72
N LEU A 21 1.49 6.18 14.00
CA LEU A 21 0.55 5.37 14.77
C LEU A 21 -0.79 6.10 14.94
N VAL A 22 -0.76 7.37 15.35
CA VAL A 22 -1.97 8.20 15.47
C VAL A 22 -2.67 8.33 14.12
N GLY A 23 -1.92 8.60 13.05
CA GLY A 23 -2.45 8.65 11.68
C GLY A 23 -3.13 7.34 11.28
N ARG A 24 -2.54 6.19 11.60
CA ARG A 24 -3.15 4.87 11.34
C ARG A 24 -4.39 4.60 12.16
N TYR A 25 -4.43 4.95 13.45
CA TYR A 25 -5.65 4.79 14.24
C TYR A 25 -6.79 5.68 13.73
N TRP A 26 -6.47 6.85 13.20
CA TRP A 26 -7.46 7.75 12.61
C TRP A 26 -7.93 7.33 11.21
N LEU A 27 -7.01 6.91 10.34
CA LEU A 27 -7.30 6.64 8.91
C LEU A 27 -7.51 5.17 8.57
N CYS A 28 -6.96 4.24 9.35
CA CYS A 28 -6.84 2.82 9.06
C CYS A 28 -7.42 1.95 10.20
N ARG A 29 -8.70 2.13 10.56
CA ARG A 29 -9.37 1.30 11.60
C ARG A 29 -10.48 0.38 11.06
N THR A 30 -10.58 0.23 9.75
CA THR A 30 -11.76 -0.39 9.14
C THR A 30 -11.73 -1.91 9.11
N ASN A 31 -10.57 -2.55 9.22
CA ASN A 31 -10.43 -4.00 9.10
C ASN A 31 -9.71 -4.61 10.33
N SER A 32 -9.98 -5.90 10.61
CA SER A 32 -9.32 -6.65 11.67
C SER A 32 -7.80 -6.76 11.42
N TYR A 33 -7.37 -6.80 10.16
CA TYR A 33 -5.96 -6.71 9.77
C TYR A 33 -5.27 -5.45 10.29
N ASP A 34 -5.89 -4.31 10.04
CA ASP A 34 -5.35 -3.02 10.48
C ASP A 34 -5.33 -2.95 12.02
N THR A 35 -6.29 -3.57 12.70
CA THR A 35 -6.36 -3.59 14.16
C THR A 35 -5.16 -4.34 14.76
N TYR A 36 -4.88 -5.56 14.30
CA TYR A 36 -3.71 -6.33 14.77
C TYR A 36 -2.40 -5.62 14.47
N TYR A 37 -2.28 -5.04 13.28
CA TYR A 37 -1.07 -4.32 12.89
C TYR A 37 -0.87 -3.02 13.69
N ASN A 38 -1.94 -2.28 13.97
CA ASN A 38 -1.87 -1.06 14.79
C ASN A 38 -1.48 -1.41 16.24
N ASN A 39 -2.02 -2.50 16.79
CA ASN A 39 -1.65 -2.97 18.13
C ASN A 39 -0.17 -3.42 18.17
N LEU A 40 0.30 -4.14 17.15
CA LEU A 40 1.72 -4.45 16.96
C LEU A 40 2.58 -3.18 17.02
N MET A 41 2.24 -2.17 16.21
CA MET A 41 2.98 -0.89 16.19
C MET A 41 2.94 -0.17 17.55
N ALA A 42 1.81 -0.22 18.25
CA ALA A 42 1.66 0.37 19.57
C ALA A 42 2.58 -0.31 20.60
N PHE A 43 2.59 -1.65 20.65
CA PHE A 43 3.49 -2.38 21.56
C PHE A 43 4.97 -2.18 21.22
N VAL A 44 5.32 -2.11 19.93
CA VAL A 44 6.68 -1.78 19.48
C VAL A 44 7.08 -0.37 19.92
N LEU A 45 6.19 0.63 19.80
CA LEU A 45 6.46 1.99 20.28
C LEU A 45 6.65 2.03 21.79
N VAL A 46 5.81 1.32 22.55
CA VAL A 46 5.96 1.19 24.00
C VAL A 46 7.30 0.55 24.35
N ALA A 47 7.71 -0.52 23.65
CA ALA A 47 9.00 -1.15 23.86
C ALA A 47 10.17 -0.20 23.56
N GLN A 48 10.07 0.63 22.51
CA GLN A 48 11.09 1.64 22.19
C GLN A 48 11.17 2.74 23.25
N LEU A 49 10.02 3.26 23.69
CA LEU A 49 9.97 4.29 24.74
C LEU A 49 10.54 3.79 26.06
N LEU A 50 10.22 2.54 26.45
CA LEU A 50 10.72 1.95 27.70
C LEU A 50 12.23 1.68 27.70
N ARG A 51 12.87 1.65 26.52
CA ARG A 51 14.32 1.45 26.37
C ARG A 51 15.09 2.75 26.12
N GLU A 52 14.38 3.87 25.96
CA GLU A 52 15.00 5.16 25.71
C GLU A 52 15.54 5.73 27.02
N GLY A 53 16.85 6.02 27.09
CA GLY A 53 17.51 6.41 28.33
C GLY A 53 16.93 7.66 28.99
N SER A 54 16.41 8.59 28.20
CA SER A 54 15.71 9.77 28.70
C SER A 54 14.41 9.42 29.43
N VAL A 55 13.68 8.43 28.92
CA VAL A 55 12.42 7.95 29.52
C VAL A 55 12.72 7.12 30.77
N GLU A 56 13.76 6.27 30.73
CA GLU A 56 14.22 5.54 31.92
C GLU A 56 14.57 6.50 33.07
N ASP A 57 15.27 7.60 32.79
CA ASP A 57 15.62 8.61 33.78
C ASP A 57 14.38 9.31 34.35
N ILE A 58 13.42 9.69 33.49
CA ILE A 58 12.15 10.30 33.94
C ILE A 58 11.36 9.32 34.83
N LEU A 59 11.23 8.05 34.42
CA LEU A 59 10.51 7.03 35.19
C LEU A 59 11.17 6.73 36.54
N SER A 60 12.52 6.73 36.56
CA SER A 60 13.31 6.55 37.77
C SER A 60 13.15 7.74 38.74
N ARG A 61 13.26 8.97 38.23
CA ARG A 61 13.05 10.20 39.03
C ARG A 61 11.63 10.29 39.59
N GLY A 62 10.64 9.83 38.83
CA GLY A 62 9.24 9.76 39.27
C GLY A 62 8.94 8.62 40.26
N ALA A 63 9.93 7.81 40.64
CA ALA A 63 9.77 6.60 41.46
C ALA A 63 8.71 5.60 40.92
N LEU A 64 8.39 5.68 39.63
CA LEU A 64 7.40 4.82 38.99
C LEU A 64 8.00 3.43 38.71
N MET A 65 9.20 3.40 38.13
CA MET A 65 9.88 2.16 37.73
C MET A 65 11.39 2.33 37.72
N SER A 66 12.14 1.29 38.11
CA SER A 66 13.58 1.25 37.90
C SER A 66 13.92 1.06 36.41
N PRO A 67 15.10 1.49 35.93
CA PRO A 67 15.54 1.25 34.56
C PRO A 67 15.51 -0.24 34.18
N THR A 68 15.91 -1.13 35.09
CA THR A 68 15.83 -2.58 34.88
C THR A 68 14.41 -3.10 34.73
N THR A 69 13.45 -2.52 35.48
CA THR A 69 12.04 -2.87 35.34
C THR A 69 11.48 -2.35 34.02
N ALA A 70 11.86 -1.14 33.60
CA ALA A 70 11.49 -0.59 32.29
C ALA A 70 11.97 -1.50 31.14
N GLN A 71 13.22 -1.96 31.19
CA GLN A 71 13.77 -2.91 30.21
C GLN A 71 12.99 -4.24 30.20
N GLN A 72 12.68 -4.81 31.36
CA GLN A 72 11.86 -6.04 31.43
C GLN A 72 10.46 -5.83 30.87
N MET A 73 9.84 -4.68 31.12
CA MET A 73 8.56 -4.34 30.53
C MET A 73 8.65 -4.11 29.02
N ALA A 74 9.80 -3.65 28.50
CA ALA A 74 10.04 -3.57 27.06
C ALA A 74 10.06 -4.97 26.41
N PHE A 75 10.70 -5.96 27.04
CA PHE A 75 10.64 -7.35 26.59
C PHE A 75 9.20 -7.90 26.60
N VAL A 76 8.44 -7.63 27.67
CA VAL A 76 7.01 -7.99 27.75
C VAL A 76 6.20 -7.35 26.62
N ALA A 77 6.43 -6.06 26.34
CA ALA A 77 5.78 -5.38 25.22
C ALA A 77 6.11 -6.03 23.88
N MET A 78 7.36 -6.48 23.67
CA MET A 78 7.74 -7.21 22.46
C MET A 78 7.06 -8.58 22.34
N VAL A 79 6.85 -9.31 23.43
CA VAL A 79 6.07 -10.57 23.39
C VAL A 79 4.64 -10.31 22.93
N PHE A 80 4.01 -9.24 23.42
CA PHE A 80 2.68 -8.84 22.94
C PHE A 80 2.69 -8.37 21.48
N ALA A 81 3.69 -7.61 21.06
CA ALA A 81 3.91 -7.24 19.67
C ALA A 81 3.96 -8.47 18.75
N SER A 82 4.80 -9.47 19.08
CA SER A 82 4.89 -10.73 18.35
C SER A 82 3.56 -11.48 18.32
N THR A 83 2.80 -11.44 19.41
CA THR A 83 1.48 -12.07 19.51
C THR A 83 0.46 -11.41 18.59
N GLU A 84 0.44 -10.08 18.50
CA GLU A 84 -0.41 -9.35 17.55
C GLU A 84 -0.01 -9.64 16.09
N LEU A 85 1.30 -9.79 15.83
CA LEU A 85 1.80 -10.20 14.51
C LEU A 85 1.36 -11.63 14.15
N ILE A 86 1.32 -12.57 15.12
CA ILE A 86 0.71 -13.90 14.89
C ILE A 86 -0.75 -13.76 14.44
N GLY A 87 -1.55 -12.92 15.11
CA GLY A 87 -2.93 -12.64 14.72
C GLY A 87 -3.04 -12.07 13.30
N PHE A 88 -2.15 -11.15 12.94
CA PHE A 88 -2.03 -10.62 11.58
C PHE A 88 -1.72 -11.72 10.54
N THR A 89 -0.73 -12.59 10.81
CA THR A 89 -0.37 -13.67 9.87
C THR A 89 -1.48 -14.71 9.71
N MET A 90 -2.31 -14.95 10.73
CA MET A 90 -3.48 -15.83 10.59
C MET A 90 -4.47 -15.29 9.58
N LEU A 91 -4.83 -14.01 9.72
CA LEU A 91 -5.71 -13.37 8.75
C LEU A 91 -5.08 -13.42 7.35
N TRP A 92 -3.79 -13.07 7.24
CA TRP A 92 -3.06 -13.04 5.97
C TRP A 92 -3.10 -14.37 5.22
N ASN A 93 -3.04 -15.49 5.94
CA ASN A 93 -3.16 -16.83 5.37
C ASN A 93 -4.59 -17.18 4.90
N GLY A 94 -5.54 -16.26 4.98
CA GLY A 94 -6.92 -16.43 4.54
C GLY A 94 -7.83 -17.07 5.58
N LEU A 95 -7.42 -17.16 6.86
CA LEU A 95 -8.32 -17.69 7.89
C LEU A 95 -9.52 -16.73 8.07
N PRO A 96 -10.75 -17.27 8.18
CA PRO A 96 -11.91 -16.47 8.51
C PRO A 96 -11.69 -15.67 9.81
N PRO A 97 -12.15 -14.40 9.88
CA PRO A 97 -11.88 -13.52 11.03
C PRO A 97 -12.30 -14.10 12.39
N GLU A 98 -13.41 -14.85 12.43
CA GLU A 98 -13.91 -15.46 13.66
C GLU A 98 -12.99 -16.57 14.17
N GLN A 99 -12.52 -17.44 13.27
CA GLN A 99 -11.59 -18.51 13.60
C GLN A 99 -10.24 -17.95 14.02
N ALA A 100 -9.74 -16.94 13.30
CA ALA A 100 -8.51 -16.24 13.66
C ALA A 100 -8.59 -15.61 15.06
N ARG A 101 -9.71 -14.94 15.40
CA ARG A 101 -9.93 -14.38 16.76
C ARG A 101 -9.93 -15.46 17.83
N ARG A 102 -10.60 -16.59 17.60
CA ARG A 102 -10.64 -17.69 18.57
C ARG A 102 -9.25 -18.28 18.81
N GLN A 103 -8.50 -18.58 17.75
CA GLN A 103 -7.13 -19.08 17.87
C GLN A 103 -6.20 -18.06 18.53
N HIS A 104 -6.33 -16.79 18.16
CA HIS A 104 -5.52 -15.71 18.71
C HIS A 104 -5.69 -15.52 20.22
N ARG A 105 -6.88 -15.80 20.78
CA ARG A 105 -7.09 -15.80 22.24
C ARG A 105 -6.17 -16.78 22.97
N TYR A 106 -5.93 -17.97 22.40
CA TYR A 106 -5.01 -18.94 23.00
C TYR A 106 -3.57 -18.46 22.97
N TYR A 107 -3.15 -17.83 21.86
CA TYR A 107 -1.81 -17.22 21.79
C TYR A 107 -1.65 -16.04 22.75
N ARG A 108 -2.69 -15.22 22.94
CA ARG A 108 -2.68 -14.16 23.96
C ARG A 108 -2.59 -14.72 25.38
N ALA A 109 -3.32 -15.79 25.68
CA ALA A 109 -3.22 -16.46 26.98
C ALA A 109 -1.82 -17.05 27.19
N ALA A 110 -1.27 -17.74 26.18
CA ALA A 110 0.10 -18.25 26.22
C ALA A 110 1.13 -17.13 26.40
N ALA A 111 0.98 -16.01 25.71
CA ALA A 111 1.84 -14.84 25.86
C ALA A 111 1.78 -14.25 27.28
N ILE A 112 0.60 -14.15 27.88
CA ILE A 112 0.46 -13.70 29.27
C ILE A 112 1.20 -14.65 30.22
N ILE A 113 1.00 -15.96 30.07
CA ILE A 113 1.68 -16.97 30.89
C ILE A 113 3.20 -16.88 30.72
N SER A 114 3.69 -16.81 29.47
CA SER A 114 5.11 -16.62 29.15
C SER A 114 5.68 -15.34 29.77
N CYS A 115 4.97 -14.22 29.72
CA CYS A 115 5.38 -12.96 30.34
C CYS A 115 5.45 -13.07 31.87
N ILE A 116 4.49 -13.74 32.51
CA ILE A 116 4.51 -13.97 33.96
C ILE A 116 5.72 -14.82 34.34
N CYS A 117 5.94 -15.94 33.65
CA CYS A 117 7.09 -16.82 33.89
C CYS A 117 8.42 -16.10 33.64
N PHE A 118 8.50 -15.28 32.59
CA PHE A 118 9.65 -14.42 32.30
C PHE A 118 9.94 -13.45 33.44
N LEU A 119 8.93 -12.71 33.92
CA LEU A 119 9.11 -11.74 35.01
C LEU A 119 9.53 -12.40 36.32
N VAL A 120 9.00 -13.60 36.62
CA VAL A 120 9.41 -14.38 37.78
C VAL A 120 10.87 -14.81 37.65
N ALA A 121 11.25 -15.41 36.52
CA ALA A 121 12.62 -15.85 36.27
C ALA A 121 13.63 -14.67 36.26
N ALA A 122 13.23 -13.51 35.73
CA ALA A 122 14.06 -12.32 35.65
C ALA A 122 14.12 -11.51 36.96
N THR A 123 13.50 -11.97 38.04
CA THR A 123 13.42 -11.22 39.31
C THR A 123 14.79 -11.03 39.95
N ARG A 124 15.68 -12.03 39.92
CA ARG A 124 17.03 -11.90 40.48
C ARG A 124 17.84 -10.82 39.74
N ALA A 125 17.82 -10.81 38.41
CA ALA A 125 18.47 -9.76 37.61
C ALA A 125 17.94 -8.37 37.96
N ARG A 126 16.62 -8.23 38.11
CA ARG A 126 15.96 -6.98 38.49
C ARG A 126 16.39 -6.48 39.87
N LEU A 127 16.40 -7.37 40.87
CA LEU A 127 16.83 -7.05 42.24
C LEU A 127 18.31 -6.68 42.30
N ALA A 128 19.15 -7.30 41.47
CA ALA A 128 20.57 -6.97 41.36
C ALA A 128 20.84 -5.65 40.59
N GLY A 129 19.81 -4.99 40.04
CA GLY A 129 19.99 -3.79 39.22
C GLY A 129 20.74 -4.05 37.91
N GLN A 130 20.78 -5.31 37.46
CA GLN A 130 21.50 -5.73 36.27
C GLN A 130 20.54 -6.11 35.16
N THR A 131 21.01 -6.01 33.92
CA THR A 131 20.25 -6.49 32.78
C THR A 131 20.32 -8.01 32.68
N LEU A 132 19.38 -8.61 31.96
CA LEU A 132 19.36 -10.05 31.68
C LEU A 132 20.62 -10.54 30.96
N GLU A 133 21.27 -9.66 30.21
CA GLU A 133 22.53 -9.96 29.53
C GLU A 133 23.70 -10.10 30.49
N VAL A 134 23.70 -9.35 31.59
CA VAL A 134 24.81 -9.24 32.56
C VAL A 134 24.62 -10.15 33.77
N SER A 135 23.38 -10.33 34.25
CA SER A 135 23.09 -11.09 35.47
C SER A 135 23.55 -12.54 35.42
N GLY A 136 23.53 -13.16 34.23
CA GLY A 136 23.84 -14.58 34.06
C GLY A 136 23.00 -15.52 34.93
N GLY A 137 23.44 -16.76 35.07
CA GLY A 137 22.77 -17.81 35.82
C GLY A 137 21.70 -18.58 35.05
N TRP A 138 21.26 -19.69 35.64
CA TRP A 138 20.18 -20.54 35.11
C TRP A 138 18.82 -19.84 35.09
N ASP A 139 18.58 -18.93 36.03
CA ASP A 139 17.41 -18.06 36.08
C ASP A 139 17.33 -17.12 34.86
N ALA A 140 18.46 -16.55 34.43
CA ALA A 140 18.51 -15.75 33.21
C ALA A 140 18.26 -16.61 31.96
N ILE A 141 18.77 -17.85 31.91
CA ILE A 141 18.46 -18.79 30.81
C ILE A 141 16.96 -19.07 30.75
N TRP A 142 16.32 -19.38 31.88
CA TRP A 142 14.87 -19.61 31.92
C TRP A 142 14.09 -18.38 31.48
N ALA A 143 14.52 -17.18 31.88
CA ALA A 143 13.93 -15.94 31.39
C ALA A 143 14.05 -15.82 29.86
N TRP A 144 15.22 -16.08 29.27
CA TRP A 144 15.37 -16.10 27.80
C TRP A 144 14.45 -17.13 27.13
N VAL A 145 14.32 -18.33 27.69
CA VAL A 145 13.42 -19.37 27.16
C VAL A 145 11.97 -18.88 27.14
N PHE A 146 11.47 -18.35 28.27
CA PHE A 146 10.09 -17.87 28.36
C PHE A 146 9.82 -16.64 27.49
N TYR A 147 10.81 -15.75 27.33
CA TYR A 147 10.72 -14.64 26.40
C TYR A 147 10.67 -15.12 24.95
N LEU A 148 11.58 -16.02 24.55
CA LEU A 148 11.76 -16.41 23.16
C LEU A 148 10.70 -17.38 22.63
N ILE A 149 9.99 -18.12 23.49
CA ILE A 149 9.03 -19.13 23.02
C ILE A 149 7.98 -18.55 22.06
N ILE A 150 7.38 -17.39 22.39
CA ILE A 150 6.39 -16.74 21.54
C ILE A 150 7.03 -16.13 20.29
N LEU A 151 8.24 -15.59 20.42
CA LEU A 151 8.99 -15.03 19.28
C LEU A 151 9.35 -16.12 18.27
N LEU A 152 9.80 -17.29 18.73
CA LEU A 152 10.12 -18.44 17.88
C LEU A 152 8.87 -19.01 17.21
N VAL A 153 7.75 -19.10 17.92
CA VAL A 153 6.46 -19.48 17.33
C VAL A 153 6.04 -18.50 16.24
N MET A 154 6.15 -17.19 16.51
CA MET A 154 5.90 -16.16 15.51
C MET A 154 6.84 -16.31 14.30
N ALA A 155 8.13 -16.55 14.54
CA ALA A 155 9.14 -16.63 13.49
C ALA A 155 8.91 -17.84 12.59
N ALA A 156 8.65 -19.00 13.20
CA ALA A 156 8.29 -20.23 12.47
C ALA A 156 7.04 -20.02 11.61
N ARG A 157 6.00 -19.36 12.15
CA ARG A 157 4.77 -19.05 11.40
C ARG A 157 5.03 -18.09 10.24
N PHE A 158 5.85 -17.06 10.45
CA PHE A 158 6.20 -16.08 9.44
C PHE A 158 7.04 -16.71 8.30
N VAL A 159 8.05 -17.51 8.65
CA VAL A 159 8.85 -18.31 7.69
C VAL A 159 7.95 -19.26 6.91
N TRP A 160 7.07 -20.00 7.59
CA TRP A 160 6.13 -20.92 6.94
C TRP A 160 5.19 -20.21 5.97
N MET A 161 4.68 -19.04 6.35
CA MET A 161 3.83 -18.19 5.49
C MET A 161 4.57 -17.80 4.20
N PHE A 162 5.77 -17.23 4.30
CA PHE A 162 6.53 -16.82 3.12
C PHE A 162 7.05 -17.99 2.29
N ALA A 163 7.37 -19.13 2.91
CA ALA A 163 7.71 -20.35 2.19
C ALA A 163 6.52 -20.86 1.36
N ASN A 164 5.30 -20.81 1.91
CA ASN A 164 4.09 -21.17 1.17
C ASN A 164 3.79 -20.16 0.05
N GLU A 165 3.98 -18.86 0.29
CA GLU A 165 3.82 -17.84 -0.74
C GLU A 165 4.82 -18.05 -1.88
N LEU A 166 6.09 -18.36 -1.56
CA LEU A 166 7.12 -18.64 -2.54
C LEU A 166 6.81 -19.88 -3.40
N LYS A 167 6.17 -20.89 -2.80
CA LYS A 167 5.69 -22.08 -3.51
C LYS A 167 4.53 -21.78 -4.47
N ARG A 168 3.67 -20.82 -4.13
CA ARG A 168 2.49 -20.43 -4.93
C ARG A 168 2.77 -19.33 -5.95
N ALA A 169 3.87 -18.60 -5.79
CA ALA A 169 4.20 -17.45 -6.60
C ALA A 169 4.39 -17.83 -8.08
N SER A 170 3.57 -17.21 -8.93
CA SER A 170 3.54 -17.46 -10.38
C SER A 170 4.50 -16.52 -11.13
N ASN A 171 4.63 -15.28 -10.63
CA ASN A 171 5.40 -14.22 -11.26
C ASN A 171 6.76 -14.00 -10.59
N ARG A 172 7.76 -13.51 -11.35
CA ARG A 172 9.10 -13.19 -10.80
C ARG A 172 9.05 -12.17 -9.65
N ARG A 173 8.14 -11.19 -9.72
CA ARG A 173 7.96 -10.17 -8.67
C ARG A 173 7.42 -10.78 -7.37
N GLU A 174 6.39 -11.62 -7.48
CA GLU A 174 5.84 -12.36 -6.34
C GLU A 174 6.90 -13.27 -5.71
N ARG A 175 7.69 -13.97 -6.54
CA ARG A 175 8.79 -14.81 -6.06
C ARG A 175 9.86 -14.00 -5.35
N LEU A 176 10.25 -12.82 -5.86
CA LEU A 176 11.21 -11.94 -5.20
C LEU A 176 10.69 -11.41 -3.87
N LEU A 177 9.42 -10.98 -3.82
CA LEU A 177 8.78 -10.53 -2.59
C LEU A 177 8.71 -11.66 -1.56
N ALA A 178 8.26 -12.84 -1.98
CA ALA A 178 8.17 -14.00 -1.10
C ALA A 178 9.55 -14.47 -0.61
N ALA A 179 10.56 -14.50 -1.48
CA ALA A 179 11.94 -14.81 -1.12
C ALA A 179 12.50 -13.78 -0.11
N SER A 180 12.26 -12.49 -0.34
CA SER A 180 12.72 -11.44 0.59
C SER A 180 12.08 -11.57 1.98
N GLY A 181 10.78 -11.88 2.04
CA GLY A 181 10.09 -12.13 3.31
C GLY A 181 10.57 -13.42 4.00
N LEU A 182 10.89 -14.45 3.23
CA LEU A 182 11.47 -15.70 3.75
C LEU A 182 12.88 -15.49 4.32
N THR A 183 13.72 -14.73 3.62
CA THR A 183 15.06 -14.35 4.11
C THR A 183 14.93 -13.57 5.40
N LEU A 184 14.06 -12.55 5.45
CA LEU A 184 13.84 -11.74 6.65
C LEU A 184 13.31 -12.58 7.82
N GLY A 185 12.35 -13.48 7.56
CA GLY A 185 11.81 -14.38 8.58
C GLY A 185 12.87 -15.32 9.13
N THR A 186 13.71 -15.88 8.26
CA THR A 186 14.82 -16.76 8.66
C THR A 186 15.87 -15.99 9.47
N MET A 187 16.25 -14.78 9.03
CA MET A 187 17.19 -13.93 9.78
C MET A 187 16.64 -13.58 11.17
N THR A 188 15.34 -13.29 11.28
CA THR A 188 14.69 -13.03 12.57
C THR A 188 14.71 -14.27 13.47
N ALA A 189 14.43 -15.46 12.92
CA ALA A 189 14.49 -16.71 13.67
C ALA A 189 15.91 -17.01 14.18
N LEU A 190 16.92 -16.77 13.33
CA LEU A 190 18.32 -16.93 13.70
C LEU A 190 18.75 -15.93 14.79
N GLY A 191 18.34 -14.66 14.71
CA GLY A 191 18.58 -13.66 15.75
C GLY A 191 17.97 -14.06 17.10
N CYS A 192 16.73 -14.56 17.09
CA CYS A 192 16.09 -15.08 18.30
C CYS A 192 16.84 -16.27 18.91
N LEU A 193 17.38 -17.18 18.08
CA LEU A 193 18.14 -18.34 18.55
C LEU A 193 19.54 -17.95 19.04
N GLU A 194 20.19 -17.00 18.37
CA GLU A 194 21.49 -16.46 18.76
C GLU A 194 21.46 -15.96 20.20
N ALA A 195 20.46 -15.17 20.59
CA ALA A 195 20.33 -14.66 21.96
C ALA A 195 20.35 -15.76 23.04
N LEU A 196 19.68 -16.89 22.77
CA LEU A 196 19.63 -18.05 23.69
C LEU A 196 20.92 -18.85 23.67
N ILE A 197 21.45 -19.15 22.48
CA ILE A 197 22.67 -19.93 22.30
C ILE A 197 23.83 -19.19 22.97
N SER A 198 23.99 -17.90 22.71
CA SER A 198 25.02 -17.06 23.30
C SER A 198 24.90 -16.97 24.82
N ALA A 199 23.68 -16.88 25.36
CA ALA A 199 23.46 -16.93 26.82
C ALA A 199 23.84 -18.30 27.42
N LEU A 200 23.52 -19.41 26.75
CA LEU A 200 23.87 -20.75 27.18
C LEU A 200 25.38 -21.00 27.14
N THR A 201 26.06 -20.61 26.05
CA THR A 201 27.51 -20.81 25.92
C THR A 201 28.30 -19.96 26.90
N ASP A 202 27.84 -18.74 27.20
CA ASP A 202 28.42 -17.92 28.26
C ASP A 202 28.24 -18.56 29.65
N GLN A 203 27.08 -19.17 29.94
CA GLN A 203 26.86 -19.89 31.20
C GLN A 203 27.69 -21.17 31.32
N LEU A 204 27.98 -21.84 30.21
CA LEU A 204 28.88 -22.98 30.16
C LEU A 204 30.37 -22.57 30.22
N GLY A 205 30.67 -21.27 30.20
CA GLY A 205 32.03 -20.74 30.21
C GLY A 205 32.79 -20.93 28.89
N TRP A 206 32.09 -21.23 27.80
CA TRP A 206 32.70 -21.47 26.49
C TRP A 206 32.99 -20.18 25.74
N THR A 207 32.27 -19.09 26.05
CA THR A 207 32.35 -17.81 25.35
C THR A 207 32.21 -16.62 26.32
N SER A 208 32.54 -15.42 25.84
CA SER A 208 32.24 -14.15 26.51
C SER A 208 31.54 -13.22 25.51
N THR A 209 30.22 -13.38 25.37
CA THR A 209 29.42 -12.68 24.34
C THR A 209 28.68 -11.46 24.86
N VAL A 210 28.79 -11.13 26.15
CA VAL A 210 28.00 -10.08 26.82
C VAL A 210 28.05 -8.73 26.08
N MET A 211 29.25 -8.22 25.74
CA MET A 211 29.38 -6.93 25.03
C MET A 211 28.77 -6.96 23.63
N PHE A 212 28.96 -8.08 22.91
CA PHE A 212 28.39 -8.28 21.58
C PHE A 212 26.85 -8.31 21.64
N ARG A 213 26.27 -9.02 22.62
CA ARG A 213 24.81 -9.10 22.83
C ARG A 213 24.18 -7.76 23.17
N LEU A 214 24.81 -6.96 24.05
CA LEU A 214 24.31 -5.63 24.37
C LEU A 214 24.23 -4.74 23.12
N TRP A 215 25.26 -4.78 22.27
CA TRP A 215 25.28 -4.01 21.03
C TRP A 215 24.27 -4.54 20.00
N LEU A 216 24.29 -5.84 19.74
CA LEU A 216 23.43 -6.50 18.75
C LEU A 216 21.96 -6.36 19.09
N HIS A 217 21.55 -6.67 20.33
CA HIS A 217 20.16 -6.57 20.76
C HIS A 217 19.66 -5.11 20.72
N GLY A 218 20.53 -4.14 21.03
CA GLY A 218 20.20 -2.72 20.90
C GLY A 218 19.88 -2.33 19.47
N PHE A 219 20.74 -2.73 18.52
CA PHE A 219 20.56 -2.49 17.09
C PHE A 219 19.33 -3.23 16.54
N GLU A 220 19.15 -4.50 16.90
CA GLU A 220 18.05 -5.35 16.44
C GLU A 220 16.69 -4.74 16.84
N TYR A 221 16.55 -4.30 18.10
CA TYR A 221 15.33 -3.67 18.59
C TYR A 221 14.97 -2.43 17.75
N PHE A 222 15.92 -1.53 17.55
CA PHE A 222 15.71 -0.31 16.76
C PHE A 222 15.38 -0.62 15.31
N GLY A 223 16.13 -1.55 14.69
CA GLY A 223 15.92 -1.99 13.31
C GLY A 223 14.54 -2.60 13.08
N ILE A 224 14.09 -3.49 13.98
CA ILE A 224 12.75 -4.08 13.93
C ILE A 224 11.69 -2.99 14.03
N ALA A 225 11.85 -2.03 14.93
CA ALA A 225 10.89 -0.93 15.07
C ALA A 225 10.79 -0.10 13.80
N VAL A 226 11.91 0.33 13.22
CA VAL A 226 11.92 1.07 11.95
C VAL A 226 11.23 0.26 10.85
N PHE A 227 11.56 -1.03 10.72
CA PHE A 227 10.99 -1.90 9.71
C PHE A 227 9.46 -2.03 9.83
N VAL A 228 8.96 -2.31 11.04
CA VAL A 228 7.51 -2.39 11.32
C VAL A 228 6.81 -1.07 10.99
N TYR A 229 7.42 0.06 11.31
CA TYR A 229 6.81 1.37 11.02
C TYR A 229 6.83 1.74 9.53
N VAL A 230 7.89 1.38 8.79
CA VAL A 230 7.96 1.58 7.34
C VAL A 230 6.85 0.78 6.65
N LEU A 231 6.67 -0.49 7.00
CA LEU A 231 5.59 -1.32 6.46
C LEU A 231 4.20 -0.78 6.87
N GLY A 232 4.06 -0.35 8.12
CA GLY A 232 2.84 0.29 8.63
C GLY A 232 2.48 1.60 7.91
N ALA A 233 3.47 2.35 7.43
CA ALA A 233 3.22 3.60 6.71
C ALA A 233 2.60 3.38 5.33
N ILE A 234 2.80 2.21 4.69
CA ILE A 234 2.35 1.97 3.30
C ILE A 234 0.83 2.18 3.15
N PRO A 235 -0.06 1.52 3.92
CA PRO A 235 -1.51 1.73 3.77
C PRO A 235 -1.94 3.16 4.12
N LEU A 236 -1.24 3.82 5.04
CA LEU A 236 -1.51 5.20 5.43
C LEU A 236 -1.25 6.15 4.26
N VAL A 237 -0.09 6.02 3.60
CA VAL A 237 0.28 6.80 2.42
C VAL A 237 -0.71 6.55 1.28
N VAL A 238 -1.09 5.31 1.02
CA VAL A 238 -2.10 4.99 -0.01
C VAL A 238 -3.46 5.63 0.31
N ARG A 239 -3.92 5.56 1.57
CA ARG A 239 -5.18 6.22 1.98
C ARG A 239 -5.09 7.75 1.90
N LEU A 240 -3.95 8.34 2.24
CA LEU A 240 -3.74 9.78 2.16
C LEU A 240 -3.70 10.25 0.69
N LEU A 241 -2.97 9.55 -0.17
CA LEU A 241 -2.92 9.84 -1.61
C LEU A 241 -4.29 9.74 -2.27
N SER A 242 -5.09 8.72 -1.90
CA SER A 242 -6.46 8.60 -2.40
C SER A 242 -7.39 9.72 -1.90
N ARG A 243 -7.26 10.16 -0.64
CA ARG A 243 -8.04 11.31 -0.12
C ARG A 243 -7.66 12.62 -0.80
N LEU A 244 -6.38 12.80 -1.13
CA LEU A 244 -5.90 13.97 -1.88
C LEU A 244 -6.21 13.88 -3.39
N GLY A 245 -6.79 12.77 -3.88
CA GLY A 245 -7.04 12.52 -5.31
C GLY A 245 -5.75 12.44 -6.14
N LEU A 246 -4.62 12.17 -5.48
CA LEU A 246 -3.30 11.99 -6.10
C LEU A 246 -3.04 10.54 -6.49
N ASP A 247 -3.96 9.63 -6.16
CA ASP A 247 -3.90 8.25 -6.57
C ASP A 247 -4.04 8.09 -8.10
N PRO A 248 -3.41 7.06 -8.69
CA PRO A 248 -3.49 6.83 -10.13
C PRO A 248 -4.92 6.69 -10.67
N VAL A 249 -5.84 6.15 -9.87
CA VAL A 249 -7.24 5.94 -10.23
C VAL A 249 -7.98 7.27 -10.32
N SER A 250 -7.95 8.11 -9.28
CA SER A 250 -8.57 9.45 -9.33
C SER A 250 -7.95 10.33 -10.41
N ARG A 251 -6.63 10.31 -10.60
CA ARG A 251 -5.97 11.06 -11.68
C ARG A 251 -6.44 10.63 -13.05
N SER A 252 -6.60 9.33 -13.28
CA SER A 252 -7.07 8.78 -14.56
C SER A 252 -8.55 9.10 -14.79
N SER A 253 -9.38 8.96 -13.75
CA SER A 253 -10.79 9.34 -13.82
C SER A 253 -10.98 10.82 -14.14
N ARG A 254 -10.25 11.73 -13.47
CA ARG A 254 -10.29 13.17 -13.77
C ARG A 254 -9.89 13.49 -15.21
N LYS A 255 -8.93 12.75 -15.77
CA LYS A 255 -8.51 12.92 -17.19
C LYS A 255 -9.54 12.38 -18.17
N LEU A 256 -10.29 11.34 -17.82
CA LEU A 256 -11.34 10.77 -18.65
C LEU A 256 -12.66 11.54 -18.56
N GLN A 257 -12.89 12.26 -17.46
CA GLN A 257 -14.15 12.95 -17.19
C GLN A 257 -14.63 13.89 -18.30
N PRO A 258 -13.78 14.69 -18.98
CA PRO A 258 -14.23 15.53 -20.10
C PRO A 258 -14.75 14.73 -21.30
N LEU A 259 -14.04 13.64 -21.64
CA LEU A 259 -14.46 12.74 -22.73
C LEU A 259 -15.75 12.02 -22.35
N TRP A 260 -15.85 11.52 -21.12
CA TRP A 260 -17.04 10.84 -20.60
C TRP A 260 -18.29 11.72 -20.66
N ARG A 261 -18.21 12.98 -20.18
CA ARG A 261 -19.35 13.92 -20.24
C ARG A 261 -19.77 14.21 -21.69
N ALA A 262 -18.81 14.35 -22.59
CA ALA A 262 -19.11 14.59 -24.00
C ALA A 262 -19.78 13.36 -24.64
N MET A 263 -19.26 12.16 -24.40
CA MET A 263 -19.84 10.91 -24.91
C MET A 263 -21.25 10.67 -24.39
N THR A 264 -21.48 10.83 -23.08
CA THR A 264 -22.81 10.66 -22.47
C THR A 264 -23.80 11.76 -22.88
N SER A 265 -23.33 12.95 -23.26
CA SER A 265 -24.20 13.99 -23.85
C SER A 265 -24.67 13.67 -25.27
N VAL A 266 -23.82 13.02 -26.07
CA VAL A 266 -24.13 12.62 -27.45
C VAL A 266 -24.88 11.28 -27.51
N VAL A 267 -24.62 10.42 -26.53
CA VAL A 267 -25.15 9.06 -26.41
C VAL A 267 -25.70 8.87 -25.00
N PRO A 268 -26.88 9.44 -24.67
CA PRO A 268 -27.43 9.35 -23.32
C PRO A 268 -27.76 7.91 -22.92
N GLU A 269 -27.98 7.01 -23.89
CA GLU A 269 -28.33 5.61 -23.61
C GLU A 269 -27.16 4.75 -23.12
N SER A 270 -25.92 5.27 -23.14
CA SER A 270 -24.74 4.56 -22.63
C SER A 270 -24.45 4.82 -21.14
N ARG A 271 -25.25 5.67 -20.48
CA ARG A 271 -25.06 6.04 -19.07
C ARG A 271 -25.66 4.98 -18.15
N PHE A 272 -24.90 4.46 -17.20
CA PHE A 272 -25.45 3.64 -16.13
C PHE A 272 -25.97 4.56 -15.01
N ASN A 273 -27.27 4.47 -14.71
CA ASN A 273 -27.87 5.13 -13.55
C ASN A 273 -27.66 4.29 -12.29
N ILE A 274 -26.40 4.14 -11.86
CA ILE A 274 -26.09 3.56 -10.55
C ILE A 274 -25.66 4.74 -9.67
N GLU A 275 -26.49 5.12 -8.70
CA GLU A 275 -26.15 6.08 -7.66
C GLU A 275 -24.93 5.57 -6.87
N GLN A 276 -23.74 5.98 -7.28
CA GLN A 276 -22.52 5.74 -6.51
C GLN A 276 -22.14 7.03 -5.77
N VAL A 277 -22.95 7.35 -4.77
CA VAL A 277 -22.55 8.31 -3.75
C VAL A 277 -21.77 7.55 -2.70
N ASP A 278 -20.45 7.44 -2.88
CA ASP A 278 -19.57 7.12 -1.77
C ASP A 278 -19.52 8.39 -0.89
N PRO A 279 -19.96 8.36 0.40
CA PRO A 279 -20.18 9.56 1.22
C PRO A 279 -18.95 10.48 1.40
N GLY A 280 -17.76 9.99 1.03
CA GLY A 280 -16.49 10.72 1.13
C GLY A 280 -15.92 11.26 -0.18
N GLY A 281 -16.66 11.23 -1.30
CA GLY A 281 -16.18 11.76 -2.58
C GLY A 281 -15.00 10.99 -3.19
N ARG A 282 -14.82 9.72 -2.79
CA ARG A 282 -13.76 8.84 -3.29
C ARG A 282 -14.17 8.24 -4.62
N ILE A 283 -13.30 8.34 -5.62
CA ILE A 283 -13.48 7.61 -6.89
C ILE A 283 -12.92 6.21 -6.68
N THR A 284 -13.81 5.21 -6.68
CA THR A 284 -13.42 3.81 -6.54
C THR A 284 -12.88 3.25 -7.85
N THR A 285 -12.09 2.17 -7.79
CA THR A 285 -11.67 1.43 -9.00
C THR A 285 -12.88 0.95 -9.80
N LEU A 286 -13.99 0.62 -9.11
CA LEU A 286 -15.25 0.27 -9.73
C LEU A 286 -15.85 1.44 -10.53
N ALA A 287 -15.87 2.65 -9.94
CA ALA A 287 -16.34 3.85 -10.64
C ALA A 287 -15.47 4.17 -11.87
N LEU A 288 -14.15 3.99 -11.78
CA LEU A 288 -13.25 4.12 -12.94
C LEU A 288 -13.57 3.07 -14.01
N HIS A 289 -13.77 1.81 -13.61
CA HIS A 289 -14.11 0.73 -14.53
C HIS A 289 -15.44 1.00 -15.26
N GLN A 290 -16.46 1.44 -14.53
CA GLN A 290 -17.74 1.84 -15.10
C GLN A 290 -17.58 3.00 -16.08
N THR A 291 -16.83 4.05 -15.71
CA THR A 291 -16.53 5.17 -16.61
C THR A 291 -15.91 4.69 -17.94
N VAL A 292 -14.99 3.72 -17.87
CA VAL A 292 -14.36 3.12 -19.06
C VAL A 292 -15.38 2.37 -19.90
N ILE A 293 -16.24 1.56 -19.28
CA ILE A 293 -17.30 0.81 -19.97
C ILE A 293 -18.28 1.76 -20.65
N GLU A 294 -18.73 2.83 -19.98
CA GLU A 294 -19.67 3.80 -20.56
C GLU A 294 -19.08 4.51 -21.79
N ILE A 295 -17.80 4.90 -21.71
CA ILE A 295 -17.11 5.49 -22.87
C ILE A 295 -17.04 4.46 -24.02
N ARG A 296 -16.75 3.19 -23.71
CA ARG A 296 -16.65 2.14 -24.72
C ARG A 296 -17.99 1.80 -25.35
N ASP A 297 -19.06 1.74 -24.57
CA ASP A 297 -20.41 1.54 -25.08
C ASP A 297 -20.83 2.71 -25.99
N ALA A 298 -20.51 3.95 -25.60
CA ALA A 298 -20.71 5.11 -26.46
C ALA A 298 -19.94 4.98 -27.79
N PHE A 299 -18.68 4.52 -27.75
CA PHE A 299 -17.89 4.31 -28.98
C PHE A 299 -18.52 3.26 -29.89
N LEU A 300 -19.01 2.15 -29.32
CA LEU A 300 -19.68 1.09 -30.08
C LEU A 300 -20.97 1.60 -30.74
N ARG A 301 -21.76 2.41 -30.03
CA ARG A 301 -22.98 3.04 -30.57
C ARG A 301 -22.69 4.12 -31.60
N LEU A 302 -21.53 4.77 -31.53
CA LEU A 302 -21.07 5.73 -32.54
C LEU A 302 -20.48 5.06 -33.78
N ARG A 303 -20.16 3.76 -33.73
CA ARG A 303 -19.57 2.99 -34.84
C ARG A 303 -20.28 3.18 -36.20
N PRO A 304 -21.63 3.18 -36.30
CA PRO A 304 -22.33 3.40 -37.56
C PRO A 304 -22.17 4.82 -38.15
N TYR A 305 -21.67 5.76 -37.36
CA TYR A 305 -21.46 7.16 -37.75
C TYR A 305 -20.00 7.45 -38.13
N PHE A 306 -19.11 6.46 -38.07
CA PHE A 306 -17.77 6.56 -38.67
C PHE A 306 -17.92 6.48 -40.19
N GLY A 307 -18.30 7.59 -40.80
CA GLY A 307 -18.16 7.77 -42.25
C GLY A 307 -16.68 7.78 -42.65
N GLU A 308 -16.41 7.60 -43.94
CA GLU A 308 -15.08 7.82 -44.49
C GLU A 308 -14.68 9.28 -44.25
N VAL A 309 -13.86 9.52 -43.22
CA VAL A 309 -13.23 10.80 -42.98
C VAL A 309 -12.11 10.93 -44.00
N ASP A 310 -12.13 12.00 -44.81
CA ASP A 310 -11.10 12.24 -45.82
C ASP A 310 -9.70 12.22 -45.15
N PRO A 311 -8.78 11.34 -45.59
CA PRO A 311 -7.42 11.28 -45.09
C PRO A 311 -6.70 12.65 -45.10
N ARG A 312 -7.08 13.56 -46.02
CA ARG A 312 -6.54 14.92 -46.11
C ARG A 312 -6.98 15.79 -44.93
N GLU A 313 -8.21 15.61 -44.43
CA GLU A 313 -8.71 16.32 -43.25
C GLU A 313 -7.97 15.87 -41.99
N VAL A 314 -7.72 14.56 -41.86
CA VAL A 314 -6.92 14.01 -40.76
C VAL A 314 -5.49 14.54 -40.82
N ALA A 315 -4.85 14.53 -42.00
CA ALA A 315 -3.50 15.06 -42.18
C ALA A 315 -3.43 16.55 -41.84
N THR A 316 -4.44 17.34 -42.22
CA THR A 316 -4.56 18.76 -41.88
C THR A 316 -4.70 18.97 -40.37
N PHE A 317 -5.51 18.17 -39.69
CA PHE A 317 -5.64 18.24 -38.23
C PHE A 317 -4.31 17.94 -37.52
N LEU A 318 -3.61 16.88 -37.95
CA LEU A 318 -2.33 16.46 -37.38
C LEU A 318 -1.23 17.49 -37.59
N SER A 319 -1.17 18.13 -38.77
CA SER A 319 -0.19 19.19 -39.07
C SER A 319 -0.49 20.48 -38.30
N THR A 320 -1.76 20.92 -38.30
CA THR A 320 -2.20 22.15 -37.62
C THR A 320 -1.91 22.14 -36.12
N HIS A 321 -2.02 20.97 -35.47
CA HIS A 321 -1.76 20.82 -34.03
C HIS A 321 -0.39 20.23 -33.72
N SER A 322 0.49 20.12 -34.72
CA SER A 322 1.87 19.61 -34.59
C SER A 322 1.95 18.31 -33.77
N VAL A 323 1.10 17.33 -34.11
CA VAL A 323 0.99 16.10 -33.34
C VAL A 323 2.25 15.24 -33.53
N PRO A 324 2.97 14.84 -32.45
CA PRO A 324 4.15 13.98 -32.58
C PRO A 324 3.80 12.61 -33.18
N THR A 325 4.69 12.03 -33.98
CA THR A 325 4.47 10.74 -34.70
C THR A 325 4.00 9.61 -33.79
N ARG A 326 4.54 9.52 -32.57
CA ARG A 326 4.15 8.52 -31.55
C ARG A 326 2.72 8.68 -31.01
N ARG A 327 2.08 9.82 -31.26
CA ARG A 327 0.72 10.16 -30.79
C ARG A 327 -0.30 10.31 -31.92
N CYS A 328 0.13 10.22 -33.18
CA CYS A 328 -0.77 10.34 -34.34
C CYS A 328 -1.95 9.36 -34.26
N GLY A 329 -1.70 8.09 -33.89
CA GLY A 329 -2.78 7.10 -33.77
C GLY A 329 -3.89 7.52 -32.81
N ALA A 330 -3.55 8.03 -31.62
CA ALA A 330 -4.55 8.47 -30.64
C ALA A 330 -5.25 9.77 -31.05
N ALA A 331 -4.53 10.67 -31.73
CA ALA A 331 -5.10 11.93 -32.22
C ALA A 331 -6.06 11.70 -33.40
N THR A 332 -5.71 10.81 -34.34
CA THR A 332 -6.59 10.38 -35.43
C THR A 332 -7.85 9.72 -34.89
N GLN A 333 -7.73 8.82 -33.90
CA GLN A 333 -8.89 8.21 -33.26
C GLN A 333 -9.81 9.23 -32.59
N ALA A 334 -9.24 10.21 -31.87
CA ALA A 334 -10.02 11.29 -31.27
C ALA A 334 -10.76 12.14 -32.33
N PHE A 335 -10.10 12.42 -33.46
CA PHE A 335 -10.70 13.18 -34.58
C PHE A 335 -11.83 12.42 -35.26
N GLN A 336 -11.62 11.14 -35.59
CA GLN A 336 -12.66 10.29 -36.17
C GLN A 336 -13.88 10.16 -35.24
N LEU A 337 -13.63 9.97 -33.94
CA LEU A 337 -14.69 9.93 -32.93
C LEU A 337 -15.45 11.26 -32.84
N ALA A 338 -14.76 12.40 -32.91
CA ALA A 338 -15.40 13.71 -32.90
C ALA A 338 -16.28 13.92 -34.15
N CYS A 339 -15.85 13.45 -35.32
CA CYS A 339 -16.67 13.46 -36.54
C CYS A 339 -17.92 12.59 -36.39
N ALA A 340 -17.78 11.37 -35.85
CA ALA A 340 -18.90 10.45 -35.64
C ALA A 340 -19.91 10.99 -34.62
N ALA A 341 -19.44 11.51 -33.49
CA ALA A 341 -20.27 12.13 -32.47
C ALA A 341 -21.04 13.34 -33.02
N ARG A 342 -20.40 14.14 -33.88
CA ARG A 342 -21.05 15.26 -34.57
C ARG A 342 -22.11 14.78 -35.54
N ALA A 343 -21.79 13.81 -36.39
CA ALA A 343 -22.73 13.25 -37.37
C ALA A 343 -24.02 12.75 -36.70
N ARG A 344 -23.86 12.07 -35.55
CA ARG A 344 -24.99 11.66 -34.71
C ARG A 344 -25.78 12.84 -34.15
N SER A 345 -25.10 13.84 -33.57
CA SER A 345 -25.77 15.04 -33.03
C SER A 345 -26.52 15.86 -34.09
N ALA A 346 -26.07 15.78 -35.35
CA ALA A 346 -26.71 16.43 -36.50
C ALA A 346 -27.88 15.62 -37.09
N GLY A 347 -28.22 14.46 -36.51
CA GLY A 347 -29.32 13.60 -36.98
C GLY A 347 -29.06 12.91 -38.33
N LEU A 348 -27.80 12.80 -38.76
CA LEU A 348 -27.48 12.10 -40.02
C LEU A 348 -27.85 10.61 -39.91
N THR A 349 -28.29 10.00 -41.01
CA THR A 349 -28.65 8.59 -41.03
C THR A 349 -27.42 7.69 -40.85
N PRO A 350 -27.50 6.62 -40.03
CA PRO A 350 -26.41 5.66 -39.85
C PRO A 350 -25.99 5.05 -41.18
N LYS A 351 -24.68 5.02 -41.47
CA LYS A 351 -24.16 4.31 -42.64
C LYS A 351 -23.69 2.93 -42.23
N SER A 352 -23.76 1.96 -43.15
CA SER A 352 -23.23 0.62 -42.89
C SER A 352 -21.73 0.74 -42.57
N PRO A 353 -21.25 0.20 -41.44
CA PRO A 353 -19.89 0.44 -40.98
C PRO A 353 -18.89 -0.14 -41.98
N SER A 354 -17.99 0.70 -42.49
CA SER A 354 -16.85 0.20 -43.27
C SER A 354 -15.97 -0.64 -42.33
N ALA A 355 -15.68 -1.88 -42.74
CA ALA A 355 -15.02 -2.92 -41.92
C ALA A 355 -13.64 -2.52 -41.36
N VAL A 356 -13.06 -1.43 -41.89
CA VAL A 356 -11.68 -0.98 -41.62
C VAL A 356 -11.52 -0.29 -40.26
N THR A 357 -12.57 0.24 -39.65
CA THR A 357 -12.44 1.02 -38.40
C THR A 357 -12.82 0.20 -37.18
N VAL A 358 -12.00 -0.80 -36.84
CA VAL A 358 -12.12 -1.52 -35.56
C VAL A 358 -11.49 -0.67 -34.47
N LEU A 359 -12.33 0.00 -33.68
CA LEU A 359 -11.95 0.71 -32.44
C LEU A 359 -11.63 -0.29 -31.31
N GLY A 360 -10.76 -1.25 -31.59
CA GLY A 360 -10.28 -2.23 -30.62
C GLY A 360 -9.24 -1.61 -29.71
N SER A 361 -9.46 -1.65 -28.39
CA SER A 361 -8.35 -1.57 -27.46
C SER A 361 -7.57 -2.89 -27.59
N PRO A 362 -6.25 -2.88 -27.88
CA PRO A 362 -5.47 -4.12 -27.91
C PRO A 362 -5.20 -4.68 -26.50
N SER A 363 -5.72 -4.05 -25.44
CA SER A 363 -5.42 -4.43 -24.06
C SER A 363 -6.51 -5.31 -23.47
N THR A 364 -6.09 -6.42 -22.86
CA THR A 364 -6.92 -7.32 -22.06
C THR A 364 -7.00 -6.91 -20.58
N THR A 365 -6.39 -5.78 -20.20
CA THR A 365 -6.35 -5.31 -18.81
C THR A 365 -6.98 -3.92 -18.67
N LEU A 366 -7.67 -3.69 -17.56
CA LEU A 366 -8.30 -2.39 -17.26
C LEU A 366 -7.30 -1.23 -17.33
N ASP A 367 -6.10 -1.42 -16.77
CA ASP A 367 -5.06 -0.38 -16.78
C ASP A 367 -4.62 0.00 -18.20
N GLY A 368 -4.52 -0.97 -19.10
CA GLY A 368 -4.17 -0.70 -20.49
C GLY A 368 -5.31 -0.04 -21.26
N GLU A 369 -6.57 -0.39 -20.98
CA GLU A 369 -7.74 0.29 -21.52
C GLU A 369 -7.84 1.74 -21.05
N VAL A 370 -7.66 1.98 -19.75
CA VAL A 370 -7.62 3.33 -19.16
C VAL A 370 -6.50 4.15 -19.81
N ALA A 371 -5.30 3.59 -19.95
CA ALA A 371 -4.18 4.28 -20.57
C ALA A 371 -4.45 4.62 -22.05
N ALA A 372 -5.12 3.74 -22.79
CA ALA A 372 -5.52 4.00 -24.18
C ALA A 372 -6.56 5.13 -24.26
N LEU A 373 -7.61 5.08 -23.44
CA LEU A 373 -8.66 6.10 -23.43
C LEU A 373 -8.13 7.46 -22.95
N VAL A 374 -7.20 7.51 -22.00
CA VAL A 374 -6.57 8.76 -21.57
C VAL A 374 -5.77 9.41 -22.71
N LYS A 375 -5.15 8.63 -23.59
CA LYS A 375 -4.46 9.17 -24.78
C LYS A 375 -5.46 9.79 -25.77
N VAL A 376 -6.63 9.18 -25.96
CA VAL A 376 -7.71 9.71 -26.83
C VAL A 376 -8.33 10.97 -26.19
N ALA A 377 -8.68 10.90 -24.91
CA ALA A 377 -9.26 12.01 -24.15
C ALA A 377 -8.39 13.28 -24.19
N LYS A 378 -7.06 13.11 -24.22
CA LYS A 378 -6.11 14.23 -24.35
C LYS A 378 -6.34 15.08 -25.62
N TRP A 379 -6.73 14.46 -26.72
CA TRP A 379 -6.93 15.13 -28.01
C TRP A 379 -8.39 15.46 -28.29
N TRP A 380 -9.32 15.00 -27.47
CA TRP A 380 -10.76 15.14 -27.66
C TRP A 380 -11.22 16.59 -27.84
N THR A 381 -10.78 17.50 -26.96
CA THR A 381 -11.21 18.90 -27.00
C THR A 381 -10.77 19.61 -28.27
N LEU A 382 -9.53 19.36 -28.72
CA LEU A 382 -8.99 19.89 -29.97
C LEU A 382 -9.70 19.29 -31.18
N ALA A 383 -9.92 17.97 -31.17
CA ALA A 383 -10.64 17.28 -32.23
C ALA A 383 -12.08 17.80 -32.39
N TRP A 384 -12.82 17.94 -31.29
CA TRP A 384 -14.18 18.48 -31.29
C TRP A 384 -14.26 19.92 -31.78
N ALA A 385 -13.31 20.78 -31.38
CA ALA A 385 -13.24 22.15 -31.88
C ALA A 385 -12.92 22.20 -33.40
N ALA A 386 -12.05 21.31 -33.89
CA ALA A 386 -11.72 21.23 -35.31
C ALA A 386 -12.95 20.83 -36.15
N THR A 387 -13.80 19.94 -35.67
CA THR A 387 -15.04 19.60 -36.39
C THR A 387 -16.06 20.73 -36.37
N GLN A 388 -16.05 21.63 -35.38
CA GLN A 388 -16.91 22.84 -35.34
C GLN A 388 -16.59 23.85 -36.42
N ARG A 389 -15.32 24.05 -36.74
CA ARG A 389 -14.90 24.97 -37.81
C ARG A 389 -15.35 24.51 -39.20
N ARG A 390 -15.65 23.22 -39.38
CA ARG A 390 -16.15 22.64 -40.64
C ARG A 390 -17.51 23.19 -41.09
N THR A 391 -18.31 23.73 -40.17
CA THR A 391 -19.68 24.23 -40.46
C THR A 391 -19.82 25.73 -40.50
N ALA A 392 -18.76 26.51 -40.35
CA ALA A 392 -18.86 27.94 -40.65
C ALA A 392 -19.09 28.09 -42.16
N PRO A 393 -20.23 28.65 -42.62
CA PRO A 393 -20.48 28.81 -44.04
C PRO A 393 -19.41 29.75 -44.63
N ILE A 394 -18.78 29.30 -45.71
CA ILE A 394 -17.93 30.16 -46.55
C ILE A 394 -18.83 31.31 -47.03
N PRO A 395 -18.51 32.59 -46.75
CA PRO A 395 -19.28 33.69 -47.30
C PRO A 395 -19.18 33.60 -48.83
N SER A 396 -20.33 33.47 -49.48
CA SER A 396 -20.42 33.39 -50.93
C SER A 396 -19.88 34.69 -51.53
N THR A 397 -18.66 34.64 -52.06
CA THR A 397 -18.12 35.68 -52.91
C THR A 397 -19.01 35.73 -54.15
N LYS A 398 -19.94 36.69 -54.20
CA LYS A 398 -20.67 37.03 -55.42
C LYS A 398 -19.64 37.39 -56.49
N ALA A 399 -19.49 36.50 -57.47
CA ALA A 399 -18.88 36.83 -58.75
C ALA A 399 -19.79 37.87 -59.43
N GLY A 400 -19.29 39.09 -59.54
CA GLY A 400 -19.92 40.17 -60.30
C GLY A 400 -18.93 40.70 -61.31
N THR A 401 -19.16 40.35 -62.57
CA THR A 401 -18.72 41.10 -63.76
C THR A 401 -19.57 40.63 -64.95
N PRO A 402 -19.73 41.40 -66.04
CA PRO A 402 -19.56 42.84 -66.25
C PRO A 402 -20.81 43.50 -66.90
N ALA A 403 -20.83 44.83 -66.96
CA ALA A 403 -21.43 45.59 -68.06
C ALA A 403 -20.63 46.87 -68.26
#